data_AF-A0A811K8K7-F1
#
_entry.id   AF-A0A811K8K7-F1
#
_cell.length_a   1.000
_cell.length_b   1.000
_cell.length_c   1.000
_cell.angle_alpha   90.00
_cell.angle_beta   90.00
_cell.angle_gamma   90.00
#
_symmetry.space_group_name_H-M   'P 1'
#
loop_
_entity.id
_entity.type
_entity.pdbx_description
1 polymer ?
#
loop_
_entity_poly.entity_id
_entity_poly.type
_entity_poly.pdbx_seq_one_letter_code
_entity_poly.pdbx_strand_id
1 'polypeptide(L)'
;MSEIAAKIKENYNSKWQVFTVSEASSFLYTGRVERHTLNENQIYQWQKDVLKTIQQLESVYDNIADHETARHTLIICDRGGMDPKAYTPGEDTWNKILEELQTDEKQLLERYHIVIQMHTAPKEFYSTVNNPYRRENYDEAAEINQKYEKLWRNHHNFHSVDNFDARDQQDGWAKKSKQVYQHIKNIIDEN
;
A
#
# COMPACT_ATOMS: atom_id res chain seq x y z
N MET A 1 -2.00 8.25 5.37
CA MET A 1 -0.59 7.87 5.63
C MET A 1 0.30 9.04 6.06
N SER A 2 0.21 10.22 5.43
CA SER A 2 1.07 11.38 5.73
C SER A 2 1.07 11.82 7.20
N GLU A 3 -0.08 11.76 7.89
CA GLU A 3 -0.19 12.07 9.33
C GLU A 3 0.64 11.14 10.22
N ILE A 4 0.57 9.82 9.95
CA ILE A 4 1.32 8.81 10.71
C ILE A 4 2.82 8.99 10.49
N ALA A 5 3.24 9.18 9.24
CA ALA A 5 4.64 9.43 8.90
C ALA A 5 5.18 10.71 9.54
N ALA A 6 4.40 11.79 9.56
CA ALA A 6 4.76 13.04 10.23
C ALA A 6 4.98 12.82 11.73
N LYS A 7 4.08 12.08 12.39
CA LYS A 7 4.20 11.75 13.81
C LYS A 7 5.42 10.87 14.14
N ILE A 8 5.71 9.87 13.29
CA ILE A 8 6.93 9.05 13.45
C ILE A 8 8.17 9.91 13.26
N LYS A 9 8.20 10.75 12.23
CA LYS A 9 9.32 11.68 12.02
C LYS A 9 9.51 12.59 13.24
N GLU A 10 8.47 13.22 13.75
CA GLU A 10 8.54 14.09 14.93
C GLU A 10 9.17 13.37 16.14
N ASN A 11 8.78 12.12 16.41
CA ASN A 11 9.23 11.38 17.58
C ASN A 11 10.61 10.72 17.42
N TYR A 12 11.06 10.43 16.19
CA TYR A 12 12.23 9.57 15.94
C TYR A 12 13.30 10.20 15.04
N ASN A 13 13.14 11.44 14.54
CA ASN A 13 14.04 12.06 13.55
C ASN A 13 15.52 12.11 13.96
N SER A 14 15.84 12.09 15.26
CA SER A 14 17.23 12.09 15.73
C SER A 14 17.98 10.80 15.41
N LYS A 15 17.29 9.66 15.31
CA LYS A 15 17.88 8.34 15.03
C LYS A 15 17.41 7.73 13.71
N TRP A 16 16.27 8.18 13.20
CA TRP A 16 15.61 7.63 12.02
C TRP A 16 15.38 8.70 10.94
N GLN A 17 15.82 8.42 9.72
CA GLN A 17 15.39 9.09 8.51
C GLN A 17 14.07 8.49 8.04
N VAL A 18 13.02 9.29 7.92
CA VAL A 18 11.69 8.81 7.55
C VAL A 18 11.32 9.31 6.15
N PHE A 19 11.06 8.38 5.24
CA PHE A 19 10.57 8.61 3.89
C PHE A 19 9.14 8.08 3.71
N THR A 20 8.43 8.66 2.75
CA THR A 20 7.10 8.20 2.35
C THR A 20 7.03 8.02 0.85
N VAL A 21 6.69 6.82 0.39
CA VAL A 21 6.40 6.54 -1.02
C VAL A 21 4.91 6.81 -1.25
N SER A 22 4.61 7.68 -2.21
CA SER A 22 3.22 8.00 -2.57
C SER A 22 2.60 6.90 -3.44
N GLU A 23 1.28 6.74 -3.35
CA GLU A 23 0.53 5.77 -4.16
C GLU A 23 0.72 6.02 -5.66
N ALA A 24 1.35 5.06 -6.34
CA ALA A 24 1.64 5.11 -7.77
C ALA A 24 0.36 5.28 -8.62
N SER A 25 -0.71 4.56 -8.28
CA SER A 25 -1.96 4.60 -9.04
C SER A 25 -2.60 5.99 -9.01
N SER A 26 -2.68 6.63 -7.84
CA SER A 26 -3.22 7.99 -7.70
C SER A 26 -2.41 9.00 -8.51
N PHE A 27 -1.07 8.85 -8.54
CA PHE A 27 -0.22 9.66 -9.41
C PHE A 27 -0.51 9.42 -10.89
N LEU A 28 -0.60 8.17 -11.34
CA LEU A 28 -0.85 7.85 -12.75
C LEU A 28 -2.26 8.28 -13.20
N TYR A 29 -3.27 8.25 -12.32
CA TYR A 29 -4.62 8.76 -12.63
C TYR A 29 -4.67 10.27 -12.88
N THR A 30 -3.67 11.04 -12.44
CA THR A 30 -3.55 12.46 -12.84
C THR A 30 -3.39 12.62 -14.36
N GLY A 31 -2.88 11.59 -15.04
CA GLY A 31 -2.83 11.47 -16.50
C GLY A 31 -4.18 11.22 -17.17
N ARG A 32 -5.29 11.28 -16.42
CA ARG A 32 -6.68 11.09 -16.90
C ARG A 32 -6.96 9.69 -17.45
N VAL A 33 -6.30 8.68 -16.91
CA VAL A 33 -6.60 7.29 -17.25
C VAL A 33 -7.93 6.90 -16.62
N GLU A 34 -8.88 6.50 -17.46
CA GLU A 34 -10.18 5.97 -17.03
C GLU A 34 -10.16 4.44 -17.12
N ARG A 35 -9.76 3.76 -16.02
CA ARG A 35 -9.54 2.30 -15.99
C ARG A 35 -10.68 1.49 -16.60
N HIS A 36 -11.93 1.89 -16.40
CA HIS A 36 -13.13 1.19 -16.89
C HIS A 36 -13.31 1.24 -18.41
N THR A 37 -12.57 2.13 -19.10
CA THR A 37 -12.58 2.24 -20.56
C THR A 37 -11.51 1.40 -21.24
N LEU A 38 -10.62 0.78 -20.44
CA LEU A 38 -9.52 -0.03 -20.95
C LEU A 38 -10.00 -1.43 -21.34
N ASN A 39 -9.55 -1.92 -22.48
CA ASN A 39 -9.72 -3.33 -22.86
C ASN A 39 -8.70 -4.23 -22.12
N GLU A 40 -8.83 -5.55 -22.27
CA GLU A 40 -7.99 -6.53 -21.59
C GLU A 40 -6.47 -6.32 -21.81
N ASN A 41 -6.05 -6.05 -23.05
CA ASN A 41 -4.64 -5.79 -23.36
C ASN A 41 -4.12 -4.50 -22.72
N GLN A 42 -4.98 -3.48 -22.63
CA GLN A 42 -4.64 -2.22 -21.97
C GLN A 42 -4.60 -2.39 -20.45
N ILE A 43 -5.51 -3.17 -19.86
CA ILE A 43 -5.47 -3.50 -18.42
C ILE A 43 -4.20 -4.28 -18.09
N TYR A 44 -3.84 -5.28 -18.91
CA TYR A 44 -2.59 -6.02 -18.79
C TYR A 44 -1.37 -5.07 -18.76
N GLN A 45 -1.24 -4.22 -19.78
CA GLN A 45 -0.13 -3.30 -19.88
C GLN A 45 -0.13 -2.29 -18.71
N TRP A 46 -1.31 -1.80 -18.32
CA TRP A 46 -1.48 -0.90 -17.19
C TRP A 46 -1.01 -1.50 -15.88
N GLN A 47 -1.44 -2.72 -15.52
CA GLN A 47 -1.03 -3.35 -14.25
C GLN A 47 0.47 -3.64 -14.22
N LYS A 48 1.07 -4.02 -15.36
CA LYS A 48 2.52 -4.16 -15.49
C LYS A 48 3.25 -2.84 -15.24
N ASP A 49 2.79 -1.75 -15.86
CA ASP A 49 3.42 -0.44 -15.71
C ASP A 49 3.19 0.17 -14.32
N VAL A 50 2.04 -0.10 -13.68
CA VAL A 50 1.79 0.25 -12.28
C VAL A 50 2.78 -0.48 -11.37
N LEU A 51 2.97 -1.79 -11.53
CA LEU A 51 3.95 -2.56 -10.75
C LEU A 51 5.37 -2.01 -10.91
N LYS A 52 5.80 -1.79 -12.16
CA LYS A 52 7.10 -1.19 -12.46
C LYS A 52 7.27 0.19 -11.84
N THR A 53 6.20 1.00 -11.84
CA THR A 53 6.20 2.33 -11.22
C THR A 53 6.34 2.22 -9.69
N ILE A 54 5.62 1.31 -9.05
CA ILE A 54 5.75 1.06 -7.59
C ILE A 54 7.19 0.69 -7.26
N GLN A 55 7.76 -0.30 -7.94
CA GLN A 55 9.14 -0.74 -7.71
C GLN A 55 10.13 0.41 -7.90
N GLN A 56 9.96 1.23 -8.96
CA GLN A 56 10.86 2.36 -9.21
C GLN A 56 10.73 3.44 -8.15
N LEU A 57 9.51 3.77 -7.69
CA LEU A 57 9.29 4.76 -6.65
C LEU A 57 9.90 4.30 -5.31
N GLU A 58 9.79 3.03 -4.97
CA GLU A 58 10.43 2.44 -3.79
C GLU A 58 11.96 2.49 -3.90
N SER A 59 12.52 2.03 -5.02
CA SER A 59 13.96 2.01 -5.24
C SER A 59 14.62 3.39 -5.16
N VAL A 60 13.90 4.48 -5.46
CA VAL A 60 14.43 5.84 -5.26
C VAL A 60 14.82 6.07 -3.79
N TYR A 61 14.00 5.60 -2.85
CA TYR A 61 14.27 5.78 -1.43
C TYR A 61 15.22 4.72 -0.88
N ASP A 62 15.16 3.48 -1.38
CA ASP A 62 16.16 2.44 -1.06
C ASP A 62 17.57 2.91 -1.43
N ASN A 63 17.75 3.44 -2.65
CA ASN A 63 19.04 3.96 -3.10
C ASN A 63 19.55 5.11 -2.23
N ILE A 64 18.66 5.94 -1.66
CA ILE A 64 19.06 6.99 -0.71
C ILE A 64 19.43 6.37 0.64
N ALA A 65 18.65 5.39 1.10
CA ALA A 65 18.87 4.68 2.36
C ALA A 65 20.22 3.95 2.37
N ASP A 66 20.63 3.35 1.25
CA ASP A 66 21.92 2.66 1.08
C ASP A 66 23.14 3.58 1.26
N HIS A 67 22.93 4.89 1.18
CA HIS A 67 23.95 5.92 1.38
C HIS A 67 23.81 6.68 2.70
N GLU A 68 22.81 6.38 3.54
CA GLU A 68 22.68 6.95 4.88
C GLU A 68 23.68 6.25 5.83
N THR A 69 24.42 7.05 6.60
CA THR A 69 25.51 6.58 7.47
C THR A 69 25.36 7.03 8.92
N ALA A 70 24.47 7.99 9.18
CA ALA A 70 24.29 8.58 10.49
C ALA A 70 23.04 8.07 11.22
N ARG A 71 22.06 7.55 10.48
CA ARG A 71 20.73 7.16 11.01
C ARG A 71 20.24 5.85 10.41
N HIS A 72 19.29 5.23 11.07
CA HIS A 72 18.48 4.19 10.45
C HIS A 72 17.50 4.82 9.46
N THR A 73 17.02 4.06 8.48
CA THR A 73 16.03 4.55 7.51
C THR A 73 14.73 3.78 7.62
N LEU A 74 13.61 4.51 7.69
CA LEU A 74 12.25 3.98 7.63
C LEU A 74 11.58 4.52 6.37
N ILE A 75 11.16 3.61 5.49
CA ILE A 75 10.41 3.92 4.27
C ILE A 75 8.98 3.43 4.46
N ILE A 76 8.02 4.34 4.41
CA ILE A 76 6.60 4.03 4.53
C ILE A 76 5.95 4.11 3.14
N CYS A 77 5.52 2.97 2.61
CA CYS A 77 4.89 2.89 1.30
C CYS A 77 3.36 2.99 1.40
N ASP A 78 2.77 3.94 0.67
CA ASP A 78 1.32 3.98 0.44
C ASP A 78 1.00 3.11 -0.79
N ARG A 79 0.57 1.86 -0.54
CA ARG A 79 0.46 0.73 -1.50
C ARG A 79 1.78 0.01 -1.78
N GLY A 80 1.68 -1.22 -2.29
CA GLY A 80 2.84 -2.09 -2.55
C GLY A 80 2.71 -3.01 -3.77
N GLY A 81 3.77 -3.75 -4.08
CA GLY A 81 3.96 -4.49 -5.33
C GLY A 81 2.98 -5.64 -5.57
N MET A 82 2.32 -6.17 -4.54
CA MET A 82 1.25 -7.18 -4.73
C MET A 82 -0.10 -6.55 -5.09
N ASP A 83 -0.26 -5.23 -4.94
CA ASP A 83 -1.56 -4.57 -5.18
C ASP A 83 -2.07 -4.67 -6.63
N PRO A 84 -1.22 -4.56 -7.68
CA PRO A 84 -1.65 -4.74 -9.07
C PRO A 84 -2.28 -6.11 -9.36
N LYS A 85 -1.91 -7.16 -8.61
CA LYS A 85 -2.51 -8.49 -8.75
C LYS A 85 -4.01 -8.47 -8.48
N ALA A 86 -4.47 -7.67 -7.51
CA ALA A 86 -5.90 -7.57 -7.17
C ALA A 86 -6.78 -7.06 -8.33
N TYR A 87 -6.17 -6.37 -9.29
CA TYR A 87 -6.81 -5.80 -10.49
C TYR A 87 -6.43 -6.49 -11.80
N THR A 88 -5.57 -7.52 -11.74
CA THR A 88 -5.13 -8.27 -12.93
C THR A 88 -6.11 -9.43 -13.18
N PRO A 89 -6.70 -9.55 -14.40
CA PRO A 89 -7.62 -10.65 -14.69
C PRO A 89 -6.90 -12.00 -14.80
N GLY A 90 -7.11 -12.86 -13.81
CA GLY A 90 -6.64 -14.25 -13.82
C GLY A 90 -5.16 -14.43 -13.49
N GLU A 91 -4.81 -15.62 -13.00
CA GLU A 91 -3.44 -15.96 -12.57
C GLU A 91 -2.45 -16.03 -13.75
N ASP A 92 -2.86 -16.53 -14.92
CA ASP A 92 -1.97 -16.63 -16.09
C ASP A 92 -1.49 -15.26 -16.57
N THR A 93 -2.40 -14.28 -16.58
CA THR A 93 -2.08 -12.88 -16.92
C THR A 93 -1.08 -12.29 -15.92
N TRP A 94 -1.29 -12.55 -14.63
CA TRP A 94 -0.40 -12.08 -13.57
C TRP A 94 0.99 -12.73 -13.66
N ASN A 95 1.06 -14.04 -13.86
CA ASN A 95 2.33 -14.77 -14.03
C ASN A 95 3.12 -14.25 -15.22
N LYS A 96 2.44 -13.91 -16.33
CA LYS A 96 3.08 -13.29 -17.49
C LYS A 96 3.67 -11.91 -17.18
N ILE A 97 2.96 -11.08 -16.39
CA ILE A 97 3.48 -9.78 -15.93
C ILE A 97 4.76 -9.99 -15.10
N LEU A 98 4.75 -10.95 -14.17
CA LEU A 98 5.91 -11.28 -13.33
C LEU A 98 7.10 -11.75 -14.17
N GLU A 99 6.88 -12.63 -15.15
CA GLU A 99 7.91 -13.11 -16.07
C GLU A 99 8.54 -11.96 -16.87
N GLU A 100 7.72 -11.08 -17.47
CA GLU A 100 8.21 -9.93 -18.24
C GLU A 100 8.98 -8.92 -17.38
N LEU A 101 8.63 -8.80 -16.10
CA LEU A 101 9.33 -7.95 -15.13
C LEU A 101 10.48 -8.66 -14.42
N GLN A 102 10.76 -9.93 -14.77
CA GLN A 102 11.81 -10.75 -14.18
C GLN A 102 11.75 -10.79 -12.64
N THR A 103 10.54 -10.89 -12.10
CA THR A 103 10.29 -10.98 -10.67
C THR A 103 9.30 -12.09 -10.33
N ASP A 104 9.08 -12.33 -9.04
CA ASP A 104 8.10 -13.29 -8.56
C ASP A 104 7.41 -12.75 -7.28
N GLU A 105 6.33 -13.40 -6.86
CA GLU A 105 5.58 -12.95 -5.67
C GLU A 105 6.41 -12.98 -4.39
N LYS A 106 7.35 -13.94 -4.27
CA LYS A 106 8.22 -14.03 -3.10
C LYS A 106 9.10 -12.78 -3.02
N GLN A 107 9.74 -12.41 -4.12
CA GLN A 107 10.53 -11.19 -4.21
C GLN A 107 9.68 -9.96 -3.92
N LEU A 108 8.46 -9.86 -4.47
CA LEU A 108 7.56 -8.74 -4.19
C LEU A 108 7.18 -8.63 -2.71
N LEU A 109 6.97 -9.76 -2.03
CA LEU A 109 6.70 -9.80 -0.59
C LEU A 109 7.93 -9.43 0.23
N GLU A 110 9.11 -9.95 -0.12
CA GLU A 110 10.39 -9.71 0.58
C GLU A 110 10.87 -8.26 0.51
N ARG A 111 10.26 -7.41 -0.33
CA ARG A 111 10.53 -5.96 -0.37
C ARG A 111 10.12 -5.23 0.91
N TYR A 112 9.23 -5.82 1.71
CA TYR A 112 8.68 -5.17 2.90
C TYR A 112 9.15 -5.88 4.17
N HIS A 113 9.51 -5.11 5.20
CA HIS A 113 9.75 -5.66 6.54
C HIS A 113 8.43 -5.92 7.29
N ILE A 114 7.38 -5.19 6.93
CA ILE A 114 6.05 -5.26 7.51
C ILE A 114 5.01 -4.85 6.48
N VAL A 115 3.88 -5.53 6.48
CA VAL A 115 2.69 -5.12 5.70
C VAL A 115 1.54 -4.91 6.67
N ILE A 116 0.94 -3.71 6.63
CA ILE A 116 -0.20 -3.36 7.47
C ILE A 116 -1.39 -3.05 6.57
N GLN A 117 -2.38 -3.93 6.55
CA GLN A 117 -3.64 -3.68 5.85
C GLN A 117 -4.61 -2.96 6.78
N MET A 118 -5.06 -1.78 6.35
CA MET A 118 -6.20 -1.08 6.97
C MET A 118 -7.48 -1.43 6.21
N HIS A 119 -8.42 -2.12 6.86
CA HIS A 119 -9.63 -2.57 6.16
C HIS A 119 -10.55 -1.43 5.70
N THR A 120 -11.30 -1.65 4.62
CA THR A 120 -12.33 -0.71 4.13
C THR A 120 -13.30 -0.33 5.25
N ALA A 121 -13.65 0.96 5.35
CA ALA A 121 -14.61 1.44 6.35
C ALA A 121 -15.97 0.72 6.24
N PRO A 122 -16.77 0.60 7.32
CA PRO A 122 -18.10 0.01 7.25
C PRO A 122 -19.00 0.75 6.26
N LYS A 123 -20.03 0.07 5.73
CA LYS A 123 -20.89 0.58 4.65
C LYS A 123 -21.51 1.94 4.97
N GLU A 124 -21.90 2.15 6.23
CA GLU A 124 -22.53 3.38 6.72
C GLU A 124 -21.58 4.58 6.72
N PHE A 125 -20.28 4.33 6.72
CA PHE A 125 -19.21 5.34 6.76
C PHE A 125 -18.35 5.34 5.49
N TYR A 126 -18.70 4.53 4.48
CA TYR A 126 -17.95 4.48 3.24
C TYR A 126 -18.16 5.77 2.45
N SER A 127 -17.06 6.43 2.11
CA SER A 127 -17.06 7.67 1.35
C SER A 127 -15.95 7.66 0.31
N THR A 128 -16.26 8.20 -0.87
CA THR A 128 -15.29 8.41 -1.96
C THR A 128 -14.66 9.80 -1.92
N VAL A 129 -15.11 10.69 -1.03
CA VAL A 129 -14.64 12.08 -0.92
C VAL A 129 -13.14 12.15 -0.66
N ASN A 130 -12.58 11.18 0.06
CA ASN A 130 -11.18 11.19 0.48
C ASN A 130 -10.20 10.74 -0.62
N ASN A 131 -10.68 10.19 -1.75
CA ASN A 131 -9.85 9.88 -2.90
C ASN A 131 -10.61 10.21 -4.19
N PRO A 132 -10.30 11.33 -4.86
CA PRO A 132 -11.02 11.78 -6.06
C PRO A 132 -10.82 10.86 -7.28
N TYR A 133 -9.94 9.86 -7.18
CA TYR A 133 -9.71 8.81 -8.19
C TYR A 133 -10.40 7.49 -7.84
N ARG A 134 -10.95 7.35 -6.62
CA ARG A 134 -11.76 6.19 -6.24
C ARG A 134 -13.06 6.23 -7.02
N ARG A 135 -13.33 5.13 -7.74
CA ARG A 135 -14.55 4.94 -8.55
C ARG A 135 -15.38 3.75 -8.10
N GLU A 136 -14.83 2.92 -7.21
CA GLU A 136 -15.46 1.72 -6.70
C GLU A 136 -16.59 2.06 -5.73
N ASN A 137 -17.73 1.38 -5.90
CA ASN A 137 -18.78 1.35 -4.91
C ASN A 137 -18.33 0.55 -3.66
N TYR A 138 -19.15 0.56 -2.60
CA TYR A 138 -18.79 -0.13 -1.36
C TYR A 138 -18.56 -1.63 -1.56
N ASP A 139 -19.42 -2.30 -2.32
CA ASP A 139 -19.38 -3.76 -2.49
C ASP A 139 -18.10 -4.14 -3.27
N GLU A 140 -17.75 -3.39 -4.33
CA GLU A 140 -16.49 -3.53 -5.06
C GLU A 140 -15.26 -3.28 -4.15
N ALA A 141 -15.30 -2.23 -3.33
CA ALA A 141 -14.22 -1.93 -2.40
C ALA A 141 -14.07 -3.00 -1.30
N ALA A 142 -15.16 -3.64 -0.89
CA ALA A 142 -15.15 -4.75 0.05
C ALA A 142 -14.54 -6.02 -0.60
N GLU A 143 -14.89 -6.32 -1.85
CA GLU A 143 -14.30 -7.42 -2.61
C GLU A 143 -12.79 -7.24 -2.80
N ILE A 144 -12.37 -6.03 -3.22
CA ILE A 144 -10.95 -5.70 -3.39
C ILE A 144 -10.21 -5.80 -2.05
N ASN A 145 -10.82 -5.33 -0.96
CA ASN A 145 -10.25 -5.46 0.38
C ASN A 145 -10.00 -6.92 0.77
N GLN A 146 -10.93 -7.84 0.46
CA GLN A 146 -10.73 -9.27 0.68
C GLN A 146 -9.65 -9.86 -0.23
N LYS A 147 -9.53 -9.37 -1.48
CA LYS A 147 -8.42 -9.76 -2.37
C LYS A 147 -7.09 -9.36 -1.77
N TYR A 148 -6.91 -8.10 -1.37
CA TYR A 148 -5.68 -7.64 -0.74
C TYR A 148 -5.31 -8.48 0.47
N GLU A 149 -6.29 -8.79 1.31
CA GLU A 149 -6.08 -9.62 2.49
C GLU A 149 -5.55 -11.02 2.12
N LYS A 150 -6.14 -11.69 1.12
CA LYS A 150 -5.64 -12.99 0.66
C LYS A 150 -4.23 -12.91 0.09
N LEU A 151 -3.90 -11.84 -0.62
CA LEU A 151 -2.59 -11.66 -1.23
C LEU A 151 -1.50 -11.37 -0.20
N TRP A 152 -1.75 -10.39 0.67
CA TRP A 152 -0.78 -9.90 1.63
C TRP A 152 -0.64 -10.78 2.87
N ARG A 153 -1.64 -11.62 3.19
CA ARG A 153 -1.53 -12.63 4.27
C ARG A 153 -0.37 -13.63 4.07
N ASN A 154 0.16 -13.75 2.85
CA ASN A 154 1.36 -14.56 2.58
C ASN A 154 2.67 -13.88 3.02
N HIS A 155 2.64 -12.60 3.39
CA HIS A 155 3.79 -11.90 3.96
C HIS A 155 4.08 -12.40 5.38
N HIS A 156 5.35 -12.67 5.69
CA HIS A 156 5.76 -13.25 6.98
C HIS A 156 5.43 -12.37 8.19
N ASN A 157 5.38 -11.05 7.98
CA ASN A 157 5.05 -10.05 9.01
C ASN A 157 3.84 -9.21 8.55
N PHE A 158 2.68 -9.86 8.42
CA PHE A 158 1.43 -9.23 8.01
C PHE A 158 0.56 -8.87 9.22
N HIS A 159 0.04 -7.65 9.25
CA HIS A 159 -0.93 -7.18 10.23
C HIS A 159 -2.20 -6.66 9.57
N SER A 160 -3.34 -7.14 10.06
CA SER A 160 -4.66 -6.65 9.67
C SER A 160 -5.19 -5.71 10.76
N VAL A 161 -5.62 -4.52 10.35
CA VAL A 161 -6.23 -3.49 11.20
C VAL A 161 -7.70 -3.34 10.79
N ASP A 162 -8.56 -3.98 11.56
CA ASP A 162 -10.00 -4.02 11.36
C ASP A 162 -10.69 -2.71 11.74
N ASN A 163 -11.96 -2.59 11.31
CA ASN A 163 -12.84 -1.55 11.83
C ASN A 163 -13.14 -1.81 13.30
N PHE A 164 -13.20 -0.74 14.08
CA PHE A 164 -13.68 -0.79 15.46
C PHE A 164 -15.21 -0.83 15.48
N ASP A 165 -15.78 -1.24 16.63
CA ASP A 165 -17.22 -1.33 16.83
C ASP A 165 -17.95 -0.07 16.32
N ALA A 166 -18.94 -0.26 15.46
CA ALA A 166 -19.69 0.82 14.81
C ALA A 166 -20.41 1.76 15.81
N ARG A 167 -20.51 1.37 17.08
CA ARG A 167 -21.04 2.18 18.18
C ARG A 167 -20.06 3.26 18.64
N ASP A 168 -18.77 3.09 18.42
CA ASP A 168 -17.75 4.12 18.64
C ASP A 168 -17.62 4.99 17.38
N GLN A 169 -18.69 5.75 17.11
CA GLN A 169 -18.90 6.52 15.88
C GLN A 169 -17.92 7.69 15.69
N GLN A 170 -17.33 8.18 16.78
CA GLN A 170 -16.27 9.18 16.72
C GLN A 170 -14.93 8.47 16.84
N ASP A 171 -14.11 8.61 15.79
CA ASP A 171 -12.67 8.32 15.80
C ASP A 171 -12.19 6.96 15.26
N GLY A 172 -12.95 6.33 14.36
CA GLY A 172 -12.50 5.12 13.65
C GLY A 172 -11.13 5.29 12.95
N TRP A 173 -10.88 6.47 12.35
CA TRP A 173 -9.58 6.80 11.76
C TRP A 173 -8.47 6.86 12.81
N ALA A 174 -8.58 7.68 13.88
CA ALA A 174 -7.42 7.79 14.77
C ALA A 174 -7.19 6.52 15.59
N LYS A 175 -8.21 5.70 15.86
CA LYS A 175 -8.00 4.35 16.41
C LYS A 175 -7.19 3.46 15.47
N LYS A 176 -7.51 3.44 14.17
CA LYS A 176 -6.73 2.69 13.16
C LYS A 176 -5.32 3.24 13.04
N SER A 177 -5.18 4.57 12.90
CA SER A 177 -3.89 5.25 12.82
C SER A 177 -3.03 5.01 14.07
N LYS A 178 -3.66 4.90 15.25
CA LYS A 178 -2.97 4.54 16.50
C LYS A 178 -2.44 3.11 16.44
N GLN A 179 -3.21 2.13 15.96
CA GLN A 179 -2.70 0.76 15.80
C GLN A 179 -1.56 0.68 14.79
N VAL A 180 -1.70 1.31 13.62
CA VAL A 180 -0.63 1.39 12.61
C VAL A 180 0.63 2.02 13.22
N TYR A 181 0.49 3.12 13.95
CA TYR A 181 1.62 3.76 14.66
C TYR A 181 2.27 2.79 15.66
N GLN A 182 1.50 2.00 16.42
CA GLN A 182 2.08 1.04 17.37
C GLN A 182 2.86 -0.07 16.65
N HIS A 183 2.35 -0.60 15.54
CA HIS A 183 3.08 -1.61 14.76
C HIS A 183 4.42 -1.07 14.23
N ILE A 184 4.42 0.16 13.68
CA ILE A 184 5.66 0.81 13.21
C ILE A 184 6.61 1.07 14.39
N LYS A 185 6.09 1.57 15.52
CA LYS A 185 6.88 1.84 16.72
C LYS A 185 7.55 0.57 17.26
N ASN A 186 6.87 -0.57 17.28
CA ASN A 186 7.46 -1.82 17.77
C ASN A 186 8.68 -2.23 16.94
N ILE A 187 8.61 -2.09 15.61
CA ILE A 187 9.76 -2.35 14.73
C ILE A 187 10.90 -1.39 15.00
N ILE A 188 10.59 -0.10 15.18
CA ILE A 188 11.59 0.92 15.51
C ILE A 188 12.27 0.62 16.85
N ASP A 189 11.52 0.13 17.85
CA ASP A 189 12.08 -0.13 19.17
C ASP A 189 12.87 -1.45 19.24
N GLU A 190 12.63 -2.38 18.30
CA GLU A 190 13.34 -3.65 18.17
C GLU A 190 14.68 -3.54 17.41
N ASN A 191 14.95 -2.41 16.75
CA ASN A 191 16.14 -2.17 15.91
C ASN A 191 16.93 -0.91 16.34
#